data_AF-A0A397S816-F1
#
_entry.id   AF-A0A397S816-F1
#
_cell.length_a   1.000
_cell.length_b   1.000
_cell.length_c   1.000
_cell.angle_alpha   90.00
_cell.angle_beta   90.00
_cell.angle_gamma   90.00
#
_symmetry.space_group_name_H-M   'P 1'
#
loop_
_entity.id
_entity.type
_entity.pdbx_description
1 polymer ?
#
loop_
_entity_poly.entity_id
_entity_poly.type
_entity_poly.pdbx_seq_one_letter_code
_entity_poly.pdbx_strand_id
1 'polypeptide(L)'
;MLKRFKELEPALALLAANDRTINALYPDDEDWRSIKDTLLLLEPLERATKYLSALSYPIMGDTRLIFLGFQSHLEKHAKDNNFSQRTMATLISRKIEDY
;
A
#
# COMPACT_ATOMS: atom_id res chain seq x y z
N MET A 1 -5.14 -8.83 -0.54
CA MET A 1 -4.92 -8.70 0.92
C MET A 1 -5.25 -7.28 1.37
N LEU A 2 -4.65 -6.26 0.73
CA LEU A 2 -4.88 -4.84 1.02
C LEU A 2 -6.36 -4.41 0.92
N LYS A 3 -7.07 -4.82 -0.14
CA LYS A 3 -8.51 -4.56 -0.29
C LYS A 3 -9.36 -5.16 0.83
N ARG A 4 -9.05 -6.39 1.26
CA ARG A 4 -9.76 -7.07 2.35
C ARG A 4 -9.58 -6.33 3.67
N PHE A 5 -8.41 -5.76 3.93
CA PHE A 5 -8.18 -4.99 5.15
C PHE A 5 -9.10 -3.75 5.23
N LYS A 6 -9.26 -3.05 4.10
CA LYS A 6 -10.20 -1.91 4.00
C LYS A 6 -11.66 -2.34 4.20
N GLU A 7 -12.04 -3.50 3.67
CA GLU A 7 -13.38 -4.06 3.82
C GLU A 7 -13.68 -4.50 5.26
N LEU A 8 -12.65 -4.82 6.06
CA LEU A 8 -12.77 -5.26 7.44
C LEU A 8 -12.86 -4.10 8.45
N GLU A 9 -12.54 -2.87 8.06
CA GLU A 9 -12.55 -1.67 8.93
C GLU A 9 -13.89 -1.51 9.71
N PRO A 10 -15.09 -1.64 9.09
CA PRO A 10 -16.35 -1.53 9.83
C PRO A 10 -16.57 -2.68 10.82
N ALA A 11 -16.15 -3.89 10.47
CA ALA A 11 -16.27 -5.06 11.34
C ALA A 11 -15.32 -4.95 12.55
N LEU A 12 -14.10 -4.45 12.34
CA LEU A 12 -13.13 -4.17 13.40
C LEU A 12 -13.63 -3.07 14.34
N ALA A 13 -14.28 -2.02 13.82
CA ALA A 13 -14.85 -0.96 14.65
C ALA A 13 -15.99 -1.47 15.55
N LEU A 14 -16.88 -2.32 15.02
CA LEU A 14 -17.93 -2.96 15.82
C LEU A 14 -17.36 -3.90 16.90
N LEU A 15 -16.29 -4.62 16.57
CA LEU A 15 -15.62 -5.52 17.50
C LEU A 15 -14.90 -4.76 18.62
N ALA A 16 -14.21 -3.68 18.29
CA ALA A 16 -13.56 -2.78 19.26
C ALA A 16 -14.57 -2.10 20.19
N ALA A 17 -15.77 -1.76 19.70
CA ALA A 17 -16.83 -1.21 20.54
C ALA A 17 -17.34 -2.19 21.61
N ASN A 18 -17.30 -3.50 21.31
CA ASN A 18 -17.84 -4.54 22.20
C ASN A 18 -16.79 -5.15 23.15
N ASP A 19 -15.51 -5.14 22.78
CA ASP A 19 -14.44 -5.75 23.57
C ASP A 19 -13.39 -4.71 24.01
N ARG A 20 -13.23 -4.54 25.33
CA ARG A 20 -12.27 -3.60 25.93
C ARG A 20 -10.82 -3.92 25.59
N THR A 21 -10.48 -5.19 25.41
CA THR A 21 -9.12 -5.60 25.05
C THR A 21 -8.77 -5.22 23.62
N ILE A 22 -9.75 -5.36 22.72
CA ILE A 22 -9.62 -4.99 21.30
C ILE A 22 -9.64 -3.47 21.15
N ASN A 23 -10.46 -2.77 21.92
CA ASN A 23 -10.47 -1.30 21.97
C ASN A 23 -9.10 -0.74 22.37
N ALA A 24 -8.44 -1.34 23.36
CA ALA A 24 -7.12 -0.91 23.80
C ALA A 24 -6.01 -1.10 22.74
N LEU A 25 -6.24 -1.98 21.76
CA LEU A 25 -5.33 -2.25 20.63
C LEU A 25 -5.82 -1.64 19.32
N TYR A 26 -6.96 -0.94 19.34
CA TYR A 26 -7.55 -0.38 18.14
C TYR A 26 -6.71 0.81 17.68
N PRO A 27 -6.35 0.90 16.39
CA PRO A 27 -5.51 1.99 15.89
C PRO A 27 -6.19 3.33 16.10
N ASP A 28 -5.42 4.36 16.45
CA ASP A 28 -5.90 5.72 16.51
C ASP A 28 -6.05 6.35 15.11
N ASP A 29 -6.49 7.61 15.03
CA ASP A 29 -6.70 8.29 13.75
C ASP A 29 -5.39 8.47 12.95
N GLU A 30 -4.25 8.61 13.64
CA GLU A 30 -2.94 8.77 13.01
C GLU A 30 -2.42 7.44 12.47
N ASP A 31 -2.59 6.37 13.24
CA ASP A 31 -2.31 5.00 12.83
C ASP A 31 -3.17 4.61 11.63
N TRP A 32 -4.47 4.93 11.65
CA TRP A 32 -5.36 4.67 10.52
C TRP A 32 -4.95 5.44 9.27
N ARG A 33 -4.50 6.70 9.42
CA ARG A 33 -3.94 7.48 8.32
C ARG A 33 -2.69 6.80 7.77
N SER A 34 -1.77 6.39 8.64
CA SER A 34 -0.54 5.68 8.28
C SER A 34 -0.80 4.36 7.55
N ILE A 35 -1.78 3.59 8.02
CA ILE A 35 -2.20 2.34 7.37
C ILE A 35 -2.79 2.65 5.99
N LYS A 36 -3.72 3.61 5.89
CA LYS A 36 -4.36 3.97 4.61
C LYS A 36 -3.34 4.47 3.57
N ASP A 37 -2.39 5.28 3.99
CA ASP A 37 -1.28 5.73 3.13
C ASP A 37 -0.38 4.56 2.72
N THR A 38 -0.11 3.61 3.62
CA THR A 38 0.62 2.37 3.28
C THR A 38 -0.12 1.54 2.22
N LEU A 39 -1.44 1.36 2.40
CA LEU A 39 -2.26 0.63 1.42
C LEU A 39 -2.23 1.31 0.05
N LEU A 40 -2.27 2.64 0.02
CA LEU A 40 -2.21 3.42 -1.21
C LEU A 40 -0.84 3.33 -1.88
N LEU A 41 0.25 3.29 -1.10
CA LEU A 41 1.60 3.09 -1.62
C LEU A 41 1.77 1.72 -2.29
N LEU A 42 1.17 0.67 -1.71
CA LEU A 42 1.30 -0.72 -2.16
C LEU A 42 0.25 -1.13 -3.21
N GLU A 43 -0.78 -0.33 -3.45
CA GLU A 43 -1.84 -0.67 -4.41
C GLU A 43 -1.32 -1.01 -5.82
N PRO A 44 -0.36 -0.26 -6.41
CA PRO A 44 0.18 -0.60 -7.72
C PRO A 44 0.85 -1.97 -7.76
N LEU A 45 1.50 -2.41 -6.66
CA LEU A 45 2.10 -3.74 -6.57
C LEU A 45 1.04 -4.84 -6.58
N GLU A 46 -0.07 -4.65 -5.88
CA GLU A 46 -1.19 -5.60 -5.93
C GLU A 46 -1.74 -5.72 -7.36
N ARG A 47 -1.93 -4.58 -8.04
CA ARG A 47 -2.43 -4.54 -9.42
C ARG A 47 -1.45 -5.19 -10.39
N ALA A 48 -0.16 -4.85 -10.28
CA ALA A 48 0.92 -5.41 -11.08
C ALA A 48 1.01 -6.94 -10.92
N THR A 49 0.97 -7.42 -9.67
CA THR A 49 1.02 -8.87 -9.38
C THR A 49 -0.17 -9.58 -10.01
N LYS A 50 -1.38 -9.04 -9.87
CA LYS A 50 -2.59 -9.61 -10.49
C LYS A 50 -2.48 -9.64 -12.01
N TYR A 51 -2.01 -8.55 -12.60
CA TYR A 51 -1.85 -8.43 -14.04
C TYR A 51 -0.83 -9.44 -14.57
N LEU A 52 0.38 -9.48 -14.01
CA LEU A 52 1.44 -10.40 -14.44
C LEU A 52 1.05 -11.86 -14.22
N SER A 53 0.36 -12.17 -13.12
CA SER A 53 -0.11 -13.53 -12.84
C SER A 53 -1.21 -14.01 -13.80
N ALA A 54 -1.91 -13.08 -14.45
CA ALA A 54 -2.94 -13.40 -15.44
C ALA A 54 -2.36 -13.61 -16.86
N LEU A 55 -1.11 -13.22 -17.08
CA LEU A 55 -0.43 -13.42 -18.36
C LEU A 55 0.14 -14.83 -18.43
N SER A 56 -0.18 -15.57 -19.50
CA SER A 56 0.42 -16.89 -19.75
C SER A 56 1.93 -16.79 -19.99
N TYR A 57 2.39 -15.69 -20.60
CA TYR A 57 3.80 -15.42 -20.92
C TYR A 57 4.06 -13.91 -20.82
N PRO A 58 4.39 -13.37 -19.63
CA PRO A 58 4.73 -11.97 -19.49
C PRO A 58 6.00 -11.65 -20.28
N ILE A 59 5.97 -10.57 -21.07
CA ILE A 59 7.14 -10.11 -21.80
C ILE A 59 7.91 -9.04 -21.01
N MET A 60 9.16 -8.82 -21.40
CA MET A 60 10.00 -7.77 -20.80
C MET A 60 9.33 -6.38 -20.88
N GLY A 61 8.56 -6.11 -21.94
CA GLY A 61 7.78 -4.89 -22.09
C GLY A 61 6.73 -4.69 -20.99
N ASP A 62 5.98 -5.75 -20.64
CA ASP A 62 4.95 -5.71 -19.60
C ASP A 62 5.59 -5.41 -18.23
N THR A 63 6.71 -6.07 -17.94
CA THR A 63 7.45 -5.89 -16.69
C THR A 63 8.04 -4.48 -16.60
N ARG A 64 8.61 -3.98 -17.69
CA ARG A 64 9.17 -2.62 -17.76
C ARG A 64 8.10 -1.55 -17.53
N LEU A 65 6.92 -1.70 -18.15
CA LEU A 65 5.82 -0.75 -17.99
C LEU A 65 5.35 -0.67 -16.53
N ILE A 66 5.20 -1.83 -15.89
CA ILE A 66 4.83 -1.92 -14.47
C ILE A 66 5.87 -1.22 -13.58
N PHE A 67 7.15 -1.49 -13.83
CA PHE A 67 8.24 -0.92 -13.03
C PHE A 67 8.25 0.61 -13.13
N LEU A 68 8.16 1.16 -14.34
CA LEU A 68 8.07 2.61 -14.57
C LEU A 68 6.85 3.22 -13.90
N GLY A 69 5.69 2.56 -14.01
CA GLY A 69 4.46 3.01 -13.34
C GLY A 69 4.60 3.02 -11.82
N PHE A 70 5.25 2.00 -11.25
CA PHE A 70 5.49 1.92 -9.82
C PHE A 70 6.51 2.97 -9.33
N GLN A 71 7.60 3.17 -10.06
CA GLN A 71 8.60 4.20 -9.77
C GLN A 71 7.96 5.59 -9.77
N SER A 72 7.17 5.92 -10.80
CA SER A 72 6.45 7.20 -10.87
C SER A 72 5.49 7.40 -9.70
N HIS A 73 4.80 6.34 -9.28
CA HIS A 73 3.92 6.36 -8.09
C HIS A 73 4.70 6.64 -6.81
N LEU A 74 5.83 5.95 -6.59
CA LEU A 74 6.68 6.14 -5.43
C LEU A 74 7.25 7.56 -5.37
N GLU A 75 7.76 8.08 -6.49
CA GLU A 75 8.30 9.44 -6.56
C GLU A 75 7.26 10.50 -6.23
N LYS A 76 6.03 10.33 -6.71
CA LYS A 76 4.92 11.25 -6.41
C LYS A 76 4.70 11.34 -4.90
N HIS A 77 4.68 10.20 -4.21
CA HIS A 77 4.44 10.14 -2.77
C HIS A 77 5.68 10.50 -1.93
N ALA A 78 6.89 10.29 -2.44
CA ALA A 78 8.13 10.73 -1.80
C ALA A 78 8.28 12.27 -1.80
N LYS A 79 7.68 12.95 -2.78
CA LYS A 79 7.67 14.42 -2.91
C LYS A 79 6.53 15.08 -2.12
N ASP A 80 5.56 14.32 -1.64
CA ASP A 80 4.42 14.84 -0.88
C ASP A 80 4.74 14.93 0.63
N ASN A 81 4.88 16.16 1.13
CA ASN A 81 5.17 16.41 2.55
C ASN A 81 4.02 16.04 3.50
N ASN A 82 2.80 15.92 2.99
CA ASN A 82 1.62 15.58 3.79
C ASN A 82 1.34 14.08 3.82
N PHE A 83 2.11 13.29 3.07
CA PHE A 83 1.96 11.85 3.01
C PHE A 83 2.68 11.20 4.21
N SER A 84 1.93 10.51 5.08
CA SER A 84 2.48 9.94 6.32
C SER A 84 3.58 8.91 6.04
N GLN A 85 3.45 8.19 4.91
CA GLN A 85 4.39 7.14 4.49
C GLN A 85 5.44 7.64 3.49
N ARG A 86 5.75 8.95 3.49
CA ARG A 86 6.75 9.54 2.61
C ARG A 86 8.12 8.90 2.75
N THR A 87 8.58 8.67 3.97
CA THR A 87 9.87 8.02 4.22
C THR A 87 9.90 6.61 3.61
N MET A 88 8.81 5.86 3.76
CA MET A 88 8.68 4.53 3.16
C MET A 88 8.71 4.61 1.63
N ALA A 89 7.99 5.56 1.02
CA ALA A 89 8.03 5.78 -0.42
C ALA A 89 9.45 6.06 -0.94
N THR A 90 10.20 6.92 -0.23
CA THR A 90 11.61 7.23 -0.55
C THR A 90 12.51 5.99 -0.44
N LEU A 91 12.37 5.21 0.64
CA LEU A 91 13.18 4.02 0.86
C LEU A 91 12.91 2.95 -0.21
N ILE A 92 11.65 2.73 -0.57
CA ILE A 92 11.28 1.79 -1.63
C ILE A 92 11.79 2.29 -2.98
N SER A 93 11.62 3.58 -3.29
CA SER A 93 12.10 4.16 -4.55
C SER A 93 13.61 3.96 -4.71
N ARG A 94 14.38 4.28 -3.66
CA ARG A 94 15.83 4.09 -3.66
C ARG A 94 16.21 2.61 -3.81
N LYS A 95 15.51 1.71 -3.11
CA LYS A 95 15.78 0.28 -3.20
C LYS A 95 15.53 -0.28 -4.60
N ILE A 96 14.58 0.31 -5.33
CA ILE A 96 14.22 -0.09 -6.69
C ILE A 96 15.24 0.42 -7.71
N GLU A 97 15.80 1.61 -7.50
CA GLU A 97 16.89 2.14 -8.33
C GLU A 97 18.18 1.30 -8.25
N ASP A 98 18.36 0.51 -7.18
CA ASP A 98 19.48 -0.41 -7.03
C ASP A 98 19.38 -1.68 -7.93
N TYR A 99 18.24 -1.92 -8.60
CA TYR A 99 17.97 -3.09 -9.44
C TYR A 99 17.85 -2.72 -10.93
#